data_AF-A0A7S0HR04-F1
#
_entry.id   AF-A0A7S0HR04-F1
#
_cell.length_a   1.000
_cell.length_b   1.000
_cell.length_c   1.000
_cell.angle_alpha   90.00
_cell.angle_beta   90.00
_cell.angle_gamma   90.00
#
_symmetry.space_group_name_H-M   'P 1'
#
loop_
_entity.id
_entity.type
_entity.pdbx_description
1 polymer ?
#
loop_
_entity_poly.entity_id
_entity_poly.type
_entity_poly.pdbx_seq_one_letter_code
_entity_poly.pdbx_strand_id
1 'polypeptide(L)'
;MRFAPHESVVFHTKARCPLMLFVEVQELPTTVASAMLQGGALATAASGETLQEASKVITEATTPDVTARKREGWEAKVARIGKASELAKGNPGWKLTSMFVKSNDDLRQEVFVMQLISFCQRIFPAEHAWLASYHIQATGPDTGLIETITSAQDLGRLKKSPGYTTLRALFESRHGPPEGAPFKAAQAHFSRSLAAYSVLMWILLLRDRHNENLMLDDDGHYFHVDFGFVLGHSTGKQIGGLVECSPFKMTAEYIDVLDGLGSETYKAFCASCVANLRAARSHGEAICTLVEVVGTNSVFPCFQVVPVAKVAPRLRERLCLDLPDAEFEAEAMRIVNSAANHKGTAYYDKAQNMQRGIAI
;
A
#
# COMPACT_ATOMS: atom_id res chain seq x y z
N MET A 1 0.33 -9.66 -24.45
CA MET A 1 0.94 -10.54 -25.48
C MET A 1 1.08 -11.96 -24.95
N ARG A 2 1.68 -12.14 -23.76
CA ARG A 2 1.92 -13.46 -23.19
C ARG A 2 1.96 -13.39 -21.67
N PHE A 3 1.40 -14.38 -20.97
CA PHE A 3 1.65 -14.59 -19.55
C PHE A 3 2.99 -15.30 -19.37
N ALA A 4 3.76 -14.98 -18.34
CA ALA A 4 4.96 -15.72 -17.97
C ALA A 4 4.61 -16.75 -16.88
N PRO A 5 4.05 -17.93 -17.20
CA PRO A 5 3.44 -18.83 -16.22
C PRO A 5 4.44 -19.34 -15.17
N HIS A 6 5.70 -19.52 -15.53
CA HIS A 6 6.75 -19.98 -14.63
C HIS A 6 7.25 -18.88 -13.65
N GLU A 7 6.80 -17.63 -13.82
CA GLU A 7 7.12 -16.52 -12.94
C GLU A 7 5.99 -16.22 -11.96
N SER A 8 4.78 -16.71 -12.23
CA SER A 8 3.61 -16.46 -11.40
C SER A 8 3.80 -16.99 -9.99
N VAL A 9 3.45 -16.16 -9.00
CA VAL A 9 3.67 -16.45 -7.59
C VAL A 9 2.34 -16.56 -6.86
N VAL A 10 2.16 -17.69 -6.19
CA VAL A 10 1.08 -17.88 -5.22
C VAL A 10 1.51 -17.33 -3.85
N PHE A 11 0.68 -16.46 -3.27
CA PHE A 11 0.85 -15.94 -1.93
C PHE A 11 -0.02 -16.77 -0.98
N HIS A 12 0.61 -17.51 -0.06
CA HIS A 12 -0.10 -18.34 0.90
C HIS A 12 -0.78 -17.46 1.96
N THR A 13 -2.11 -17.36 1.88
CA THR A 13 -2.93 -17.05 3.06
C THR A 13 -3.94 -18.18 3.26
N LYS A 14 -4.25 -18.51 4.52
CA LYS A 14 -4.90 -19.76 4.94
C LYS A 14 -6.34 -20.00 4.42
N ALA A 15 -6.89 -19.10 3.60
CA ALA A 15 -8.22 -19.24 2.99
C ALA A 15 -8.41 -18.52 1.64
N ARG A 16 -7.55 -17.54 1.30
CA ARG A 16 -7.60 -16.75 0.06
C ARG A 16 -6.23 -16.77 -0.59
N CYS A 17 -6.17 -16.99 -1.90
CA CYS A 17 -4.89 -17.26 -2.57
C CYS A 17 -4.61 -16.18 -3.62
N PRO A 18 -4.08 -15.00 -3.21
CA PRO A 18 -3.66 -14.01 -4.17
C PRO A 18 -2.60 -14.61 -5.10
N LEU A 19 -2.81 -14.44 -6.39
CA LEU A 19 -1.89 -14.86 -7.44
C LEU A 19 -1.25 -13.63 -8.06
N MET A 20 0.06 -13.46 -7.92
CA MET A 20 0.78 -12.47 -8.69
C MET A 20 1.11 -13.05 -10.06
N LEU A 21 0.67 -12.37 -11.10
CA LEU A 21 0.91 -12.69 -12.50
C LEU A 21 1.90 -11.70 -13.10
N PHE A 22 2.76 -12.19 -13.98
CA PHE A 22 3.64 -11.38 -14.81
C PHE A 22 3.19 -11.50 -16.27
N VAL A 23 3.07 -10.36 -16.95
CA VAL A 23 2.50 -10.27 -18.29
C VAL A 23 3.41 -9.46 -19.18
N GLU A 24 3.77 -10.02 -20.32
CA GLU A 24 4.46 -9.30 -21.40
C GLU A 24 3.41 -8.57 -22.24
N VAL A 25 3.55 -7.25 -22.34
CA VAL A 25 2.62 -6.35 -23.01
C VAL A 25 3.33 -5.53 -24.08
N GLN A 26 2.55 -5.08 -25.05
CA GLN A 26 2.98 -4.14 -26.07
C GLN A 26 2.45 -2.77 -25.69
N GLU A 27 3.34 -1.82 -25.43
CA GLU A 27 2.95 -0.42 -25.41
C GLU A 27 2.68 0.03 -26.84
N LEU A 28 1.51 0.64 -27.02
CA LEU A 28 1.09 1.24 -28.29
C LEU A 28 1.17 2.77 -28.17
N PRO A 29 1.54 3.47 -29.25
CA PRO A 29 1.62 4.93 -29.25
C PRO A 29 0.25 5.60 -29.16
N THR A 30 -0.82 4.85 -29.37
CA THR A 30 -2.20 5.29 -29.30
C THR A 30 -2.93 4.55 -28.19
N THR A 31 -3.80 5.26 -27.45
CA THR A 31 -4.65 4.63 -26.43
C THR A 31 -5.66 3.71 -27.11
N VAL A 32 -6.12 2.67 -26.39
CA VAL A 32 -7.16 1.76 -26.90
C VAL A 32 -8.40 2.53 -27.38
N ALA A 33 -8.78 3.61 -26.68
CA ALA A 33 -9.88 4.48 -27.08
C ALA A 33 -9.61 5.17 -28.44
N SER A 34 -8.41 5.71 -28.64
CA SER A 34 -8.05 6.33 -29.93
C SER A 34 -7.88 5.31 -31.07
N ALA A 35 -7.40 4.10 -30.78
CA ALA A 35 -7.29 3.01 -31.74
C ALA A 35 -8.66 2.49 -32.19
N MET A 36 -9.63 2.41 -31.27
CA MET A 36 -11.02 2.02 -31.58
C MET A 36 -11.78 3.11 -32.34
N LEU A 37 -11.52 4.39 -32.08
CA LEU A 37 -12.13 5.51 -32.81
C LEU A 37 -11.61 5.65 -34.25
N GLN A 38 -10.37 5.24 -34.52
CA GLN A 38 -9.75 5.34 -35.85
C GLN A 38 -10.11 4.18 -36.79
N GLY A 39 -11.04 3.30 -36.41
CA GLY A 39 -11.47 2.16 -37.24
C GLY A 39 -10.34 1.19 -37.56
N GLY A 40 -9.21 1.27 -36.84
CA GLY A 40 -8.12 0.33 -36.97
C GLY A 40 -8.63 -1.03 -36.55
N ALA A 41 -8.60 -1.99 -37.47
CA ALA A 41 -8.73 -3.38 -37.09
C ALA A 41 -7.73 -3.61 -35.95
N LEU A 42 -8.22 -3.81 -34.73
CA LEU A 42 -7.43 -4.56 -33.77
C LEU A 42 -7.16 -5.85 -34.51
N ALA A 43 -5.92 -6.02 -34.97
CA ALA A 43 -5.44 -7.29 -35.48
C ALA A 43 -5.94 -8.30 -34.45
N THR A 44 -6.84 -9.18 -34.89
CA THR A 44 -7.36 -10.28 -34.10
C THR A 44 -6.18 -10.82 -33.35
N ALA A 45 -6.12 -10.57 -32.03
CA ALA A 45 -5.10 -11.16 -31.20
C ALA A 45 -5.27 -12.64 -31.47
N ALA A 46 -4.33 -13.22 -32.22
CA ALA A 46 -4.34 -14.64 -32.50
C ALA A 46 -4.57 -15.28 -31.14
N SER A 47 -5.67 -16.02 -31.02
CA SER A 47 -6.05 -16.70 -29.80
C SER A 47 -4.89 -17.59 -29.40
N GLY A 48 -4.01 -17.05 -28.57
CA GLY A 48 -2.79 -17.68 -28.11
C GLY A 48 -3.20 -18.76 -27.15
N GLU A 49 -2.98 -20.00 -27.59
CA GLU A 49 -3.03 -21.26 -26.85
C GLU A 49 -4.37 -21.56 -26.18
N THR A 50 -5.12 -22.45 -26.84
CA THR A 50 -6.25 -23.19 -26.24
C THR A 50 -5.88 -23.75 -24.87
N LEU A 51 -6.80 -23.66 -23.90
CA LEU A 51 -6.71 -24.16 -22.51
C LEU A 51 -6.10 -25.56 -22.33
N GLN A 52 -6.04 -26.37 -23.39
CA GLN A 52 -5.41 -27.70 -23.42
C GLN A 52 -3.87 -27.67 -23.38
N GLU A 53 -3.20 -26.64 -23.93
CA GLU A 53 -1.73 -26.53 -23.88
C GLU A 53 -1.23 -26.04 -22.52
N ALA A 54 -1.97 -25.13 -21.87
CA ALA A 54 -1.68 -24.67 -20.50
C ALA A 54 -1.71 -25.82 -19.47
N SER A 55 -2.52 -26.85 -19.70
CA SER A 55 -2.60 -28.03 -18.82
C SER A 55 -1.41 -28.99 -18.97
N LYS A 56 -0.78 -29.03 -20.16
CA LYS A 56 0.39 -29.88 -20.46
C LYS A 56 1.71 -29.32 -19.92
N VAL A 57 1.84 -28.00 -19.85
CA VAL A 57 3.04 -27.32 -19.32
C VAL A 57 3.21 -27.52 -17.80
N ILE A 58 2.13 -27.86 -17.09
CA ILE A 58 2.15 -28.08 -15.63
C ILE A 58 2.79 -29.44 -15.26
N THR A 59 2.88 -30.39 -16.19
CA THR A 59 3.31 -31.77 -15.88
C THR A 59 4.81 -32.07 -16.06
N GLU A 60 5.62 -31.20 -16.68
CA GLU A 60 7.01 -31.55 -17.03
C GLU A 60 8.11 -30.56 -16.60
N ALA A 61 7.80 -29.47 -15.90
CA ALA A 61 8.83 -28.57 -15.40
C ALA A 61 9.32 -29.02 -14.01
N THR A 62 10.62 -29.38 -13.91
CA THR A 62 11.35 -29.45 -12.65
C THR A 62 11.02 -28.19 -11.86
N THR A 63 10.39 -28.34 -10.68
CA THR A 63 9.83 -27.21 -9.94
C THR A 63 10.95 -26.19 -9.68
N PRO A 64 10.97 -25.04 -10.36
CA PRO A 64 12.04 -24.07 -10.17
C PRO A 64 11.95 -23.56 -8.73
N ASP A 65 13.10 -23.25 -8.10
CA ASP A 65 13.11 -22.68 -6.76
C ASP A 65 12.38 -21.33 -6.75
N VAL A 66 11.09 -21.39 -6.40
CA VAL A 66 10.16 -20.25 -6.35
C VAL A 66 10.67 -19.21 -5.34
N THR A 67 11.47 -19.61 -4.36
CA THR A 67 11.95 -18.69 -3.31
C THR A 67 12.99 -17.70 -3.83
N ALA A 68 13.89 -18.13 -4.72
CA ALA A 68 14.86 -17.26 -5.37
C ALA A 68 14.17 -16.27 -6.32
N ARG A 69 13.20 -16.73 -7.12
CA ARG A 69 12.45 -15.88 -8.07
C ARG A 69 11.54 -14.86 -7.40
N LYS A 70 11.08 -15.13 -6.18
CA LYS A 70 10.35 -14.15 -5.35
C LYS A 70 11.27 -13.02 -4.89
N ARG A 71 12.57 -13.28 -4.68
CA ARG A 71 13.56 -12.34 -4.10
C ARG A 71 14.28 -11.48 -5.14
N GLU A 72 14.17 -11.83 -6.41
CA GLU A 72 14.71 -11.06 -7.52
C GLU A 72 14.07 -9.66 -7.58
N GLY A 73 14.89 -8.62 -7.72
CA GLY A 73 14.42 -7.24 -7.91
C GLY A 73 13.76 -7.04 -9.28
N TRP A 74 12.89 -6.03 -9.39
CA TRP A 74 12.08 -5.81 -10.59
C TRP A 74 12.92 -5.61 -11.85
N GLU A 75 13.94 -4.74 -11.82
CA GLU A 75 14.79 -4.46 -12.98
C GLU A 75 15.54 -5.71 -13.49
N ALA A 76 16.09 -6.50 -12.55
CA ALA A 76 16.76 -7.76 -12.89
C ALA A 76 15.77 -8.77 -13.53
N LYS A 77 14.55 -8.82 -13.02
CA LYS A 77 13.47 -9.67 -13.56
C LYS A 77 13.08 -9.24 -14.97
N VAL A 78 12.88 -7.94 -15.20
CA VAL A 78 12.59 -7.37 -16.53
C VAL A 78 13.71 -7.72 -17.50
N ALA A 79 14.98 -7.50 -17.12
CA ALA A 79 16.13 -7.80 -17.97
C ALA A 79 16.25 -9.29 -18.31
N ARG A 80 16.06 -10.18 -17.32
CA ARG A 80 16.12 -11.63 -17.50
C ARG A 80 15.00 -12.14 -18.42
N ILE A 81 13.76 -11.73 -18.17
CA ILE A 81 12.61 -12.15 -18.98
C ILE A 81 12.71 -11.57 -20.39
N GLY A 82 13.11 -10.30 -20.52
CA GLY A 82 13.33 -9.65 -21.82
C GLY A 82 14.39 -10.37 -22.65
N LYS A 83 15.52 -10.78 -22.04
CA LYS A 83 16.57 -11.55 -22.73
C LYS A 83 16.08 -12.91 -23.23
N ALA A 84 15.20 -13.56 -22.47
CA ALA A 84 14.66 -14.87 -22.81
C ALA A 84 13.43 -14.81 -23.74
N SER A 85 12.84 -13.63 -23.94
CA SER A 85 11.60 -13.47 -24.69
C SER A 85 11.84 -13.16 -26.17
N GLU A 86 11.32 -14.03 -27.03
CA GLU A 86 11.24 -13.74 -28.47
C GLU A 86 10.37 -12.50 -28.77
N LEU A 87 9.42 -12.15 -27.90
CA LEU A 87 8.55 -10.98 -28.07
C LEU A 87 9.25 -9.66 -27.77
N ALA A 88 10.36 -9.70 -27.03
CA ALA A 88 11.16 -8.53 -26.69
C ALA A 88 12.21 -8.20 -27.76
N LYS A 89 12.68 -9.21 -28.51
CA LYS A 89 13.75 -9.03 -29.51
C LYS A 89 13.29 -8.10 -30.63
N GLY A 90 14.01 -6.97 -30.78
CA GLY A 90 13.72 -5.98 -31.81
C GLY A 90 12.41 -5.20 -31.60
N ASN A 91 11.77 -5.33 -30.43
CA ASN A 91 10.49 -4.70 -30.14
C ASN A 91 10.67 -3.58 -29.09
N PRO A 92 10.77 -2.30 -29.53
CA PRO A 92 10.99 -1.18 -28.60
C PRO A 92 9.78 -0.89 -27.70
N GLY A 93 8.58 -1.37 -28.03
CA GLY A 93 7.39 -1.19 -27.19
C GLY A 93 7.09 -2.39 -26.30
N TRP A 94 7.97 -3.39 -26.24
CA TRP A 94 7.83 -4.48 -25.30
C TRP A 94 7.98 -3.97 -23.86
N LYS A 95 7.05 -4.34 -23.00
CA LYS A 95 7.12 -4.10 -21.55
C LYS A 95 6.72 -5.35 -20.77
N LEU A 96 7.31 -5.52 -19.60
CA LEU A 96 6.83 -6.44 -18.60
C LEU A 96 5.98 -5.67 -17.58
N THR A 97 4.83 -6.22 -17.22
CA THR A 97 3.98 -5.72 -16.13
C THR A 97 3.61 -6.86 -15.19
N SER A 98 3.10 -6.52 -14.00
CA SER A 98 2.56 -7.49 -13.06
C SER A 98 1.28 -7.00 -12.39
N MET A 99 0.47 -7.95 -11.95
CA MET A 99 -0.77 -7.70 -11.24
C MET A 99 -1.02 -8.81 -10.23
N PHE A 100 -1.70 -8.49 -9.13
CA PHE A 100 -2.33 -9.49 -8.29
C PHE A 100 -3.74 -9.78 -8.80
N VAL A 101 -4.07 -11.07 -8.83
CA VAL A 101 -5.43 -11.57 -8.98
C VAL A 101 -5.88 -12.06 -7.61
N LYS A 102 -6.94 -11.46 -7.08
CA LYS A 102 -7.58 -11.92 -5.85
C LYS A 102 -8.93 -12.54 -6.19
N SER A 103 -9.15 -13.74 -5.68
CA SER A 103 -10.44 -14.46 -5.75
C SER A 103 -10.93 -14.78 -4.35
N ASN A 104 -12.25 -14.83 -4.18
CA ASN A 104 -12.95 -14.94 -2.90
C ASN A 104 -12.68 -13.74 -1.96
N ASP A 105 -12.48 -12.55 -2.53
CA ASP A 105 -12.25 -11.31 -1.79
C ASP A 105 -12.99 -10.12 -2.43
N ASP A 106 -13.68 -9.33 -1.61
CA ASP A 106 -14.45 -8.17 -2.08
C ASP A 106 -13.55 -6.93 -2.17
N LEU A 107 -12.99 -6.69 -3.36
CA LEU A 107 -12.10 -5.54 -3.58
C LEU A 107 -12.84 -4.21 -3.70
N ARG A 108 -14.18 -4.18 -3.72
CA ARG A 108 -14.92 -2.91 -3.85
C ARG A 108 -14.68 -2.00 -2.64
N GLN A 109 -14.46 -2.59 -1.46
CA GLN A 109 -14.03 -1.84 -0.28
C GLN A 109 -12.63 -1.23 -0.50
N GLU A 110 -11.67 -1.99 -1.04
CA GLU A 110 -10.33 -1.47 -1.33
C GLU A 110 -10.37 -0.37 -2.40
N VAL A 111 -11.18 -0.53 -3.46
CA VAL A 111 -11.42 0.51 -4.48
C VAL A 111 -11.93 1.80 -3.83
N PHE A 112 -12.92 1.69 -2.94
CA PHE A 112 -13.46 2.84 -2.23
C PHE A 112 -12.40 3.53 -1.36
N VAL A 113 -11.59 2.77 -0.63
CA VAL A 113 -10.49 3.35 0.15
C VAL A 113 -9.47 4.03 -0.76
N MET A 114 -9.16 3.44 -1.92
CA MET A 114 -8.26 4.05 -2.89
C MET A 114 -8.81 5.37 -3.44
N GLN A 115 -10.12 5.48 -3.67
CA GLN A 115 -10.75 6.75 -4.04
C GLN A 115 -10.60 7.82 -2.96
N LEU A 116 -10.72 7.46 -1.67
CA LEU A 116 -10.46 8.38 -0.57
C LEU A 116 -8.98 8.80 -0.51
N ILE A 117 -8.05 7.89 -0.77
CA ILE A 117 -6.61 8.19 -0.85
C ILE A 117 -6.33 9.14 -2.02
N SER A 118 -6.85 8.87 -3.22
CA SER A 118 -6.70 9.75 -4.38
C SER A 118 -7.38 11.12 -4.18
N PHE A 119 -8.46 11.18 -3.38
CA PHE A 119 -9.05 12.44 -2.94
C PHE A 119 -8.09 13.20 -2.01
N CYS A 120 -7.57 12.54 -0.97
CA CYS A 120 -6.59 13.11 -0.04
C CYS A 120 -5.32 13.59 -0.76
N GLN A 121 -4.83 12.84 -1.75
CA GLN A 121 -3.67 13.21 -2.56
C GLN A 121 -3.87 14.53 -3.30
N ARG A 122 -5.11 14.88 -3.68
CA ARG A 122 -5.42 16.16 -4.34
C ARG A 122 -5.57 17.32 -3.37
N ILE A 123 -6.03 17.07 -2.15
CA ILE A 123 -6.31 18.12 -1.16
C ILE A 123 -5.14 18.37 -0.21
N PHE A 124 -4.24 17.41 -0.01
CA PHE A 124 -3.08 17.57 0.87
C PHE A 124 -2.01 18.43 0.19
N PRO A 125 -1.30 19.30 0.94
CA PRO A 125 -0.23 20.11 0.38
C PRO A 125 0.93 19.23 -0.12
N ALA A 126 1.40 19.45 -1.35
CA ALA A 126 2.40 18.61 -1.99
C ALA A 126 3.78 18.65 -1.28
N GLU A 127 4.08 19.74 -0.58
CA GLU A 127 5.26 19.90 0.25
C GLU A 127 5.20 19.09 1.55
N HIS A 128 4.01 18.69 1.99
CA HIS A 128 3.77 17.97 3.25
C HIS A 128 3.30 16.53 3.08
N ALA A 129 2.92 16.13 1.86
CA ALA A 129 2.33 14.81 1.61
C ALA A 129 2.89 14.12 0.39
N TRP A 130 2.98 12.80 0.51
CA TRP A 130 3.07 11.89 -0.61
C TRP A 130 2.19 10.68 -0.30
N LEU A 131 1.35 10.27 -1.24
CA LEU A 131 0.45 9.12 -1.11
C LEU A 131 0.58 8.24 -2.35
N ALA A 132 0.68 6.93 -2.14
CA ALA A 132 0.67 5.98 -3.24
C ALA A 132 -0.78 5.72 -3.66
N SER A 133 -1.09 6.01 -4.92
CA SER A 133 -2.36 5.64 -5.56
C SER A 133 -2.05 4.61 -6.65
N TYR A 134 -2.58 3.40 -6.48
CA TYR A 134 -2.40 2.30 -7.42
C TYR A 134 -3.76 1.77 -7.86
N HIS A 135 -3.83 1.18 -9.05
CA HIS A 135 -5.10 0.78 -9.63
C HIS A 135 -5.64 -0.51 -9.00
N ILE A 136 -6.91 -0.48 -8.63
CA ILE A 136 -7.66 -1.65 -8.17
C ILE A 136 -8.90 -1.76 -9.04
N GLN A 137 -9.09 -2.91 -9.67
CA GLN A 137 -10.24 -3.20 -10.51
C GLN A 137 -11.03 -4.35 -9.91
N ALA A 138 -12.18 -4.05 -9.29
CA ALA A 138 -13.16 -5.07 -8.98
C ALA A 138 -13.74 -5.62 -10.29
N THR A 139 -13.66 -6.94 -10.49
CA THR A 139 -14.19 -7.64 -11.68
C THR A 139 -15.49 -8.38 -11.37
N GLY A 140 -15.81 -8.54 -10.09
CA GLY A 140 -17.04 -9.14 -9.60
C GLY A 140 -17.27 -8.86 -8.11
N PRO A 141 -18.24 -9.54 -7.47
CA PRO A 141 -18.54 -9.38 -6.04
C PRO A 141 -17.41 -9.85 -5.11
N ASP A 142 -16.57 -10.77 -5.58
CA ASP A 142 -15.56 -11.49 -4.81
C ASP A 142 -14.27 -11.75 -5.64
N THR A 143 -14.12 -11.03 -6.75
CA THR A 143 -12.94 -11.11 -7.62
C THR A 143 -12.47 -9.73 -8.03
N GLY A 144 -11.16 -9.59 -8.19
CA GLY A 144 -10.59 -8.39 -8.78
C GLY A 144 -9.09 -8.46 -8.99
N LEU A 145 -8.59 -7.38 -9.59
CA LEU A 145 -7.20 -7.19 -9.99
C LEU A 145 -6.62 -6.02 -9.21
N ILE A 146 -5.38 -6.15 -8.77
CA ILE A 146 -4.62 -5.08 -8.11
C ILE A 146 -3.31 -4.88 -8.86
N GLU A 147 -3.02 -3.64 -9.24
CA GLU A 147 -1.73 -3.25 -9.80
C GLU A 147 -0.60 -3.47 -8.78
N THR A 148 0.51 -4.07 -9.22
CA THR A 148 1.68 -4.23 -8.36
C THR A 148 2.52 -2.95 -8.34
N ILE A 149 3.00 -2.57 -7.16
CA ILE A 149 4.03 -1.53 -7.02
C ILE A 149 5.39 -2.22 -7.05
N THR A 150 6.12 -2.05 -8.15
CA THR A 150 7.33 -2.83 -8.45
C THR A 150 8.60 -2.26 -7.84
N SER A 151 8.59 -0.99 -7.45
CA SER A 151 9.70 -0.27 -6.79
C SER A 151 9.69 -0.41 -5.27
N ALA A 152 8.82 -1.24 -4.69
CA ALA A 152 8.62 -1.29 -3.25
C ALA A 152 8.66 -2.70 -2.65
N GLN A 153 9.06 -2.77 -1.39
CA GLN A 153 9.10 -3.98 -0.59
C GLN A 153 8.40 -3.77 0.74
N ASP A 154 7.72 -4.80 1.24
CA ASP A 154 7.12 -4.74 2.57
C ASP A 154 8.20 -4.73 3.66
N LEU A 155 7.98 -3.95 4.71
CA LEU A 155 8.90 -3.81 5.84
C LEU A 155 9.11 -5.16 6.55
N GLY A 156 8.13 -6.05 6.53
CA GLY A 156 8.22 -7.39 7.13
C GLY A 156 9.30 -8.23 6.47
N ARG A 157 9.37 -8.19 5.15
CA ARG A 157 10.38 -8.84 4.33
C ARG A 157 11.72 -8.15 4.41
N LEU A 158 11.75 -6.82 4.33
CA LEU A 158 12.99 -6.04 4.47
C LEU A 158 13.72 -6.34 5.78
N LYS A 159 12.98 -6.42 6.90
CA LYS A 159 13.54 -6.75 8.22
C LYS A 159 14.09 -8.17 8.32
N LYS A 160 13.65 -9.09 7.47
CA LYS A 160 14.12 -10.48 7.39
C LYS A 160 15.25 -10.65 6.35
N SER A 161 15.60 -9.59 5.61
CA SER A 161 16.66 -9.65 4.62
C SER A 161 18.04 -9.80 5.28
N PRO A 162 18.94 -10.61 4.70
CA PRO A 162 20.30 -10.75 5.22
C PRO A 162 21.01 -9.39 5.32
N GLY A 163 21.67 -9.12 6.44
CA GLY A 163 22.39 -7.87 6.68
C GLY A 163 21.53 -6.69 7.13
N TYR A 164 20.20 -6.87 7.29
CA TYR A 164 19.37 -5.85 7.92
C TYR A 164 19.71 -5.69 9.40
N THR A 165 19.89 -4.45 9.85
CA THR A 165 20.13 -4.11 11.26
C THR A 165 19.04 -3.18 11.78
N THR A 166 18.93 -1.98 11.19
CA THR A 166 17.88 -1.00 11.49
C THR A 166 17.38 -0.35 10.21
N LEU A 167 16.20 0.27 10.26
CA LEU A 167 15.69 1.05 9.13
C LEU A 167 16.63 2.20 8.76
N ARG A 168 17.25 2.88 9.74
CA ARG A 168 18.24 3.92 9.50
C ARG A 168 19.46 3.40 8.73
N ALA A 169 20.01 2.26 9.14
CA ALA A 169 21.14 1.64 8.45
C ALA A 169 20.77 1.21 7.02
N LEU A 170 19.52 0.79 6.78
CA LEU A 170 19.03 0.52 5.43
C LEU A 170 19.03 1.79 4.57
N PHE A 171 18.58 2.93 5.10
CA PHE A 171 18.62 4.20 4.39
C PHE A 171 20.06 4.62 4.07
N GLU A 172 20.98 4.49 5.01
CA GLU A 172 22.40 4.83 4.79
C GLU A 172 23.05 3.91 3.75
N SER A 173 22.69 2.62 3.76
CA SER A 173 23.16 1.64 2.79
C SER A 173 22.65 1.93 1.37
N ARG A 174 21.37 2.33 1.23
CA ARG A 174 20.76 2.62 -0.08
C ARG A 174 21.11 3.99 -0.65
N HIS A 175 21.17 5.01 0.21
CA HIS A 175 21.24 6.41 -0.21
C HIS A 175 22.55 7.10 0.19
N GLY A 176 23.48 6.38 0.83
CA GLY A 176 24.75 6.91 1.27
C GLY A 176 24.68 7.61 2.63
N PRO A 177 25.73 8.35 3.02
CA PRO A 177 25.85 8.90 4.37
C PRO A 177 24.76 9.94 4.66
N PRO A 178 24.37 10.12 5.95
CA PRO A 178 23.31 11.05 6.37
C PRO A 178 23.43 12.48 5.84
N GLU A 179 24.66 12.94 5.65
CA GLU A 179 24.92 14.31 5.20
C GLU A 179 24.79 14.51 3.69
N GLY A 180 24.73 13.40 2.94
CA GLY A 180 24.57 13.40 1.50
C GLY A 180 23.19 13.86 1.06
N ALA A 181 23.16 14.53 -0.09
CA ALA A 181 21.91 14.95 -0.72
C ALA A 181 20.93 13.77 -1.00
N PRO A 182 21.38 12.58 -1.46
CA PRO A 182 20.46 11.48 -1.71
C PRO A 182 19.80 10.95 -0.43
N PHE A 183 20.55 10.84 0.68
CA PHE A 183 19.98 10.45 1.97
C PHE A 183 18.94 11.47 2.45
N LYS A 184 19.26 12.77 2.40
CA LYS A 184 18.33 13.83 2.81
C LYS A 184 17.06 13.85 1.96
N ALA A 185 17.18 13.60 0.66
CA ALA A 185 16.04 13.45 -0.23
C ALA A 185 15.15 12.26 0.18
N ALA A 186 15.74 11.07 0.36
CA ALA A 186 15.02 9.87 0.80
C ALA A 186 14.37 10.05 2.18
N GLN A 187 15.06 10.69 3.11
CA GLN A 187 14.54 11.03 4.44
C GLN A 187 13.35 12.00 4.35
N ALA A 188 13.39 12.97 3.45
CA ALA A 188 12.27 13.88 3.19
C ALA A 188 11.09 13.17 2.52
N HIS A 189 11.35 12.22 1.61
CA HIS A 189 10.33 11.34 1.03
C HIS A 189 9.66 10.49 2.11
N PHE A 190 10.45 9.86 2.99
CA PHE A 190 9.97 9.10 4.13
C PHE A 190 9.13 9.95 5.08
N SER A 191 9.61 11.13 5.46
CA SER A 191 8.93 12.03 6.38
C SER A 191 7.54 12.47 5.86
N ARG A 192 7.47 12.94 4.61
CA ARG A 192 6.21 13.41 4.00
C ARG A 192 5.20 12.28 3.80
N SER A 193 5.68 11.14 3.31
CA SER A 193 4.82 9.97 3.08
C SER A 193 4.32 9.35 4.39
N LEU A 194 5.20 9.23 5.40
CA LEU A 194 4.82 8.81 6.75
C LEU A 194 3.80 9.75 7.38
N ALA A 195 3.96 11.07 7.23
CA ALA A 195 3.01 12.05 7.76
C ALA A 195 1.62 11.90 7.12
N ALA A 196 1.56 11.80 5.79
CA ALA A 196 0.30 11.65 5.06
C ALA A 196 -0.43 10.34 5.44
N TYR A 197 0.28 9.21 5.46
CA TYR A 197 -0.33 7.94 5.89
C TYR A 197 -0.66 7.89 7.37
N SER A 198 0.06 8.61 8.24
CA SER A 198 -0.29 8.73 9.66
C SER A 198 -1.64 9.43 9.86
N VAL A 199 -1.89 10.51 9.09
CA VAL A 199 -3.19 11.19 9.07
C VAL A 199 -4.28 10.29 8.48
N LEU A 200 -4.01 9.58 7.38
CA LEU A 200 -4.97 8.62 6.82
C LEU A 200 -5.33 7.50 7.80
N MET A 201 -4.35 6.92 8.49
CA MET A 201 -4.57 5.89 9.50
C MET A 201 -5.46 6.41 10.65
N TRP A 202 -5.25 7.66 11.04
CA TRP A 202 -6.06 8.32 12.06
C TRP A 202 -7.50 8.52 11.59
N ILE A 203 -7.73 9.19 10.46
CA ILE A 203 -9.09 9.55 10.02
C ILE A 203 -9.89 8.32 9.54
N LEU A 204 -9.24 7.38 8.85
CA LEU A 204 -9.89 6.18 8.31
C LEU A 204 -9.92 4.99 9.28
N LEU A 205 -9.43 5.15 10.52
CA LEU A 205 -9.42 4.09 11.52
C LEU A 205 -8.74 2.79 11.01
N LEU A 206 -7.62 2.93 10.29
CA LEU A 206 -6.90 1.77 9.74
C LEU A 206 -6.30 0.93 10.87
N ARG A 207 -6.62 -0.37 10.90
CA ARG A 207 -6.21 -1.27 12.00
C ARG A 207 -5.02 -2.15 11.66
N ASP A 208 -4.97 -2.73 10.47
CA ASP A 208 -3.98 -3.77 10.10
C ASP A 208 -2.63 -3.17 9.68
N ARG A 209 -1.99 -2.48 10.64
CA ARG A 209 -0.78 -1.67 10.49
C ARG A 209 0.50 -2.48 10.80
N HIS A 210 0.58 -3.72 10.32
CA HIS A 210 1.73 -4.57 10.55
C HIS A 210 2.79 -4.42 9.46
N ASN A 211 4.03 -4.86 9.71
CA ASN A 211 5.14 -4.62 8.79
C ASN A 211 4.95 -5.23 7.39
N GLU A 212 4.12 -6.27 7.22
CA GLU A 212 3.82 -6.86 5.91
C GLU A 212 2.79 -6.07 5.07
N ASN A 213 2.09 -5.09 5.68
CA ASN A 213 1.16 -4.17 4.99
C ASN A 213 1.76 -2.77 4.86
N LEU A 214 3.03 -2.61 5.24
CA LEU A 214 3.74 -1.35 5.21
C LEU A 214 4.89 -1.49 4.25
N MET A 215 4.89 -0.65 3.24
CA MET A 215 5.81 -0.71 2.12
C MET A 215 6.82 0.42 2.24
N LEU A 216 8.03 0.15 1.75
CA LEU A 216 9.06 1.14 1.52
C LEU A 216 9.52 1.01 0.06
N ASP A 217 9.45 2.10 -0.71
CA ASP A 217 9.97 2.13 -2.06
C ASP A 217 11.47 2.44 -2.13
N ASP A 218 12.02 2.33 -3.34
CA ASP A 218 13.44 2.56 -3.61
C ASP A 218 13.87 4.03 -3.45
N ASP A 219 12.93 4.98 -3.44
CA ASP A 219 13.18 6.42 -3.20
C ASP A 219 13.02 6.82 -1.72
N GLY A 220 12.56 5.89 -0.87
CA GLY A 220 12.38 6.09 0.56
C GLY A 220 10.95 6.47 0.98
N HIS A 221 9.96 6.41 0.09
CA HIS A 221 8.56 6.63 0.46
C HIS A 221 7.99 5.46 1.25
N TYR A 222 7.25 5.80 2.29
CA TYR A 222 6.48 4.90 3.12
C TYR A 222 5.00 4.91 2.71
N PHE A 223 4.38 3.74 2.58
CA PHE A 223 2.95 3.66 2.33
C PHE A 223 2.32 2.40 2.87
N HIS A 224 1.01 2.43 3.08
CA HIS A 224 0.21 1.29 3.54
C HIS A 224 -0.51 0.64 2.35
N VAL A 225 -0.61 -0.68 2.39
CA VAL A 225 -1.37 -1.52 1.45
C VAL A 225 -2.29 -2.44 2.23
N ASP A 226 -3.28 -3.03 1.54
CA ASP A 226 -4.33 -3.88 2.12
C ASP A 226 -5.24 -3.13 3.11
N PHE A 227 -6.35 -2.59 2.57
CA PHE A 227 -7.33 -1.82 3.33
C PHE A 227 -8.52 -2.67 3.79
N GLY A 228 -8.33 -3.97 4.02
CA GLY A 228 -9.37 -4.88 4.51
C GLY A 228 -9.97 -4.46 5.86
N PHE A 229 -9.19 -3.78 6.72
CA PHE A 229 -9.58 -3.37 8.07
C PHE A 229 -9.58 -1.83 8.23
N VAL A 230 -10.64 -1.21 7.69
CA VAL A 230 -10.87 0.25 7.65
C VAL A 230 -12.17 0.61 8.40
N LEU A 231 -12.32 1.88 8.80
CA LEU A 231 -13.53 2.48 9.37
C LEU A 231 -14.04 1.78 10.65
N GLY A 232 -13.12 1.20 11.42
CA GLY A 232 -13.44 0.51 12.68
C GLY A 232 -13.72 -0.98 12.54
N HIS A 233 -13.60 -1.56 11.34
CA HIS A 233 -13.54 -3.01 11.17
C HIS A 233 -12.24 -3.57 11.76
N SER A 234 -12.34 -4.65 12.51
CA SER A 234 -11.19 -5.36 13.08
C SER A 234 -11.44 -6.86 13.05
N THR A 235 -10.37 -7.65 12.89
CA THR A 235 -10.44 -9.08 13.23
C THR A 235 -10.78 -9.20 14.72
N GLY A 236 -11.77 -10.00 15.07
CA GLY A 236 -12.34 -10.10 16.43
C GLY A 236 -11.40 -10.58 17.54
N LYS A 237 -10.09 -10.61 17.34
CA LYS A 237 -9.09 -10.86 18.38
C LYS A 237 -8.61 -9.52 18.95
N GLN A 238 -9.46 -8.94 19.78
CA GLN A 238 -9.13 -7.86 20.70
C GLN A 238 -8.05 -8.35 21.68
N ILE A 239 -6.77 -8.30 21.30
CA ILE A 239 -5.68 -8.53 22.26
C ILE A 239 -5.60 -7.29 23.16
N GLY A 240 -6.41 -7.31 24.22
CA GLY A 240 -6.19 -6.54 25.45
C GLY A 240 -6.43 -5.03 25.39
N GLY A 241 -7.15 -4.47 24.40
CA GLY A 241 -7.55 -3.05 24.33
C GLY A 241 -6.41 -2.02 24.16
N LEU A 242 -5.17 -2.38 24.49
CA LEU A 242 -3.98 -1.52 24.48
C LEU A 242 -3.45 -1.19 23.08
N VAL A 243 -3.69 -2.09 22.12
CA VAL A 243 -3.29 -1.93 20.72
C VAL A 243 -4.11 -0.85 20.01
N GLU A 244 -5.37 -0.69 20.43
CA GLU A 244 -6.37 0.12 19.73
C GLU A 244 -6.22 1.63 19.98
N CYS A 245 -5.41 2.01 20.98
CA CYS A 245 -5.27 3.40 21.41
C CYS A 245 -4.26 4.22 20.60
N SER A 246 -3.35 3.61 19.81
CA SER A 246 -2.40 4.40 19.02
C SER A 246 -3.12 5.09 17.86
N PRO A 247 -3.02 6.43 17.73
CA PRO A 247 -3.57 7.15 16.57
C PRO A 247 -3.07 6.58 15.23
N PHE A 248 -1.76 6.35 15.13
CA PHE A 248 -1.10 5.72 13.99
C PHE A 248 0.14 4.95 14.46
N LYS A 249 0.79 4.23 13.54
CA LYS A 249 2.00 3.46 13.84
C LYS A 249 3.22 4.36 13.81
N MET A 250 3.81 4.60 14.98
CA MET A 250 5.08 5.29 15.15
C MET A 250 6.01 4.39 15.98
N THR A 251 7.14 4.00 15.41
CA THR A 251 8.13 3.11 16.04
C THR A 251 9.43 3.87 16.32
N ALA A 252 10.27 3.33 17.20
CA ALA A 252 11.61 3.87 17.42
C ALA A 252 12.44 3.91 16.12
N GLU A 253 12.31 2.89 15.27
CA GLU A 253 13.02 2.85 13.97
C GLU A 253 12.60 3.98 13.03
N TYR A 254 11.32 4.39 13.06
CA TYR A 254 10.86 5.52 12.25
C TYR A 254 11.39 6.84 12.81
N ILE A 255 11.40 6.97 14.14
CA ILE A 255 11.97 8.12 14.85
C ILE A 255 13.47 8.24 14.57
N ASP A 256 14.22 7.13 14.50
CA ASP A 256 15.66 7.13 14.19
C ASP A 256 15.94 7.58 12.74
N VAL A 257 15.07 7.21 11.78
CA VAL A 257 15.14 7.75 10.42
C VAL A 257 14.85 9.26 10.42
N LEU A 258 14.00 9.74 11.33
CA LEU A 258 13.70 11.16 11.53
C LEU A 258 14.70 11.88 12.46
N ASP A 259 15.91 11.36 12.64
CA ASP A 259 16.98 11.94 13.48
C ASP A 259 16.63 12.08 14.98
N GLY A 260 15.67 11.32 15.48
CA GLY A 260 15.28 11.33 16.88
C GLY A 260 14.18 12.33 17.24
N LEU A 261 13.62 12.19 18.44
CA LEU A 261 12.59 13.10 18.94
C LEU A 261 13.15 14.50 19.13
N GLY A 262 12.44 15.51 18.62
CA GLY A 262 12.81 16.93 18.78
C GLY A 262 13.85 17.44 17.78
N SER A 263 14.34 16.60 16.87
CA SER A 263 15.17 17.03 15.74
C SER A 263 14.37 17.94 14.78
N GLU A 264 15.05 18.67 13.91
CA GLU A 264 14.37 19.48 12.87
C GLU A 264 13.59 18.59 11.88
N THR A 265 14.13 17.43 11.52
CA THR A 265 13.46 16.44 10.66
C THR A 265 12.17 15.92 11.31
N TYR A 266 12.19 15.62 12.61
CA TYR A 266 11.01 15.19 13.37
C TYR A 266 9.99 16.31 13.51
N LYS A 267 10.41 17.55 13.77
CA LYS A 267 9.51 18.72 13.79
C LYS A 267 8.85 18.93 12.42
N ALA A 268 9.59 18.76 11.32
CA ALA A 268 9.04 18.84 9.98
C ALA A 268 8.00 17.74 9.70
N PHE A 269 8.23 16.52 10.21
CA PHE A 269 7.22 15.45 10.20
C PHE A 269 5.95 15.86 10.96
N CYS A 270 6.09 16.38 12.19
CA CYS A 270 4.96 16.83 13.00
C CYS A 270 4.17 17.96 12.31
N ALA A 271 4.86 18.95 11.76
CA ALA A 271 4.25 20.04 11.00
C ALA A 271 3.50 19.50 9.77
N SER A 272 4.07 18.52 9.06
CA SER A 272 3.41 17.88 7.92
C SER A 272 2.15 17.10 8.34
N CYS A 273 2.16 16.42 9.49
CA CYS A 273 0.95 15.79 10.04
C CYS A 273 -0.15 16.82 10.31
N VAL A 274 0.19 17.96 10.93
CA VAL A 274 -0.78 19.02 11.22
C VAL A 274 -1.32 19.64 9.92
N ALA A 275 -0.45 19.92 8.95
CA ALA A 275 -0.84 20.47 7.65
C ALA A 275 -1.79 19.52 6.88
N ASN A 276 -1.48 18.22 6.86
CA ASN A 276 -2.30 17.21 6.21
C ASN A 276 -3.65 17.03 6.93
N LEU A 277 -3.67 17.02 8.27
CA LEU A 277 -4.92 16.95 9.03
C LEU A 277 -5.77 18.21 8.86
N ARG A 278 -5.14 19.39 8.75
CA ARG A 278 -5.83 20.65 8.44
C ARG A 278 -6.49 20.58 7.07
N ALA A 279 -5.76 20.11 6.06
CA ALA A 279 -6.30 19.93 4.72
C ALA A 279 -7.48 18.95 4.69
N ALA A 280 -7.37 17.83 5.44
CA ALA A 280 -8.46 16.88 5.62
C ALA A 280 -9.68 17.53 6.30
N ARG A 281 -9.47 18.30 7.38
CA ARG A 281 -10.51 19.04 8.09
C ARG A 281 -11.24 20.03 7.19
N SER A 282 -10.51 20.84 6.41
CA SER A 282 -11.08 21.82 5.48
C SER A 282 -11.97 21.18 4.40
N HIS A 283 -11.74 19.90 4.08
CA HIS A 283 -12.55 19.13 3.14
C HIS A 283 -13.38 18.04 3.84
N GLY A 284 -13.54 18.13 5.16
CA GLY A 284 -14.04 17.03 5.96
C GLY A 284 -15.49 16.68 5.66
N GLU A 285 -16.34 17.66 5.34
CA GLU A 285 -17.72 17.40 4.91
C GLU A 285 -17.78 16.58 3.62
N ALA A 286 -16.86 16.80 2.68
CA ALA A 286 -16.78 16.00 1.46
C ALA A 286 -16.33 14.56 1.77
N ILE A 287 -15.34 14.39 2.66
CA ILE A 287 -14.88 13.06 3.11
C ILE A 287 -16.02 12.31 3.81
N CYS A 288 -16.74 12.97 4.73
CA CYS A 288 -17.90 12.42 5.42
C CYS A 288 -19.00 12.03 4.42
N THR A 289 -19.33 12.90 3.47
CA THR A 289 -20.34 12.62 2.44
C THR A 289 -19.98 11.39 1.61
N LEU A 290 -18.73 11.26 1.16
CA LEU A 290 -18.28 10.08 0.41
C LEU A 290 -18.45 8.79 1.22
N VAL A 291 -18.10 8.81 2.50
CA VAL A 291 -18.25 7.67 3.42
C VAL A 291 -19.71 7.35 3.69
N GLU A 292 -20.57 8.35 3.85
CA GLU A 292 -21.99 8.17 4.12
C GLU A 292 -22.74 7.61 2.91
N VAL A 293 -22.48 8.15 1.71
CA VAL A 293 -23.08 7.68 0.46
C VAL A 293 -22.71 6.22 0.21
N VAL A 294 -21.42 5.87 0.33
CA VAL A 294 -20.95 4.50 0.11
C VAL A 294 -21.39 3.56 1.23
N GLY A 295 -21.51 4.06 2.46
CA GLY A 295 -21.89 3.27 3.63
C GLY A 295 -23.38 2.96 3.73
N THR A 296 -24.24 3.76 3.10
CA THR A 296 -25.69 3.56 3.11
C THR A 296 -26.07 2.27 2.37
N ASN A 297 -26.64 1.30 3.10
CA ASN A 297 -26.99 -0.04 2.59
C ASN A 297 -25.81 -0.79 1.94
N SER A 298 -24.59 -0.52 2.41
CA SER A 298 -23.38 -1.14 1.86
C SER A 298 -23.21 -2.59 2.30
N VAL A 299 -22.76 -3.43 1.38
CA VAL A 299 -22.33 -4.82 1.68
C VAL A 299 -20.86 -4.91 2.06
N PHE A 300 -20.13 -3.79 2.10
CA PHE A 300 -18.70 -3.82 2.39
C PHE A 300 -18.44 -4.28 3.83
N PRO A 301 -17.42 -5.13 4.06
CA PRO A 301 -17.09 -5.66 5.38
C PRO A 301 -17.02 -4.59 6.49
N CYS A 302 -16.49 -3.41 6.15
CA CYS A 302 -16.39 -2.31 7.11
C CYS A 302 -17.74 -1.81 7.63
N PHE A 303 -18.73 -1.67 6.74
CA PHE A 303 -20.07 -1.19 7.10
C PHE A 303 -20.99 -2.29 7.62
N GLN A 304 -20.72 -3.56 7.28
CA GLN A 304 -21.41 -4.72 7.83
C GLN A 304 -21.06 -4.93 9.31
N VAL A 305 -19.80 -4.71 9.69
CA VAL A 305 -19.36 -4.84 11.08
C VAL A 305 -19.61 -3.57 11.89
N VAL A 306 -19.37 -2.40 11.30
CA VAL A 306 -19.63 -1.10 11.95
C VAL A 306 -20.57 -0.29 11.06
N PRO A 307 -21.87 -0.21 11.40
CA PRO A 307 -22.84 0.52 10.60
C PRO A 307 -22.43 1.98 10.38
N VAL A 308 -22.75 2.53 9.20
CA VAL A 308 -22.40 3.91 8.82
C VAL A 308 -22.84 4.95 9.84
N ALA A 309 -23.99 4.73 10.51
CA ALA A 309 -24.49 5.59 11.59
C ALA A 309 -23.54 5.70 12.81
N LYS A 310 -22.62 4.75 12.99
CA LYS A 310 -21.54 4.79 14.00
C LYS A 310 -20.22 5.29 13.41
N VAL A 311 -19.96 5.01 12.13
CA VAL A 311 -18.73 5.44 11.45
C VAL A 311 -18.73 6.96 11.25
N ALA A 312 -19.83 7.53 10.75
CA ALA A 312 -19.89 8.95 10.40
C ALA A 312 -19.58 9.89 11.58
N PRO A 313 -20.21 9.76 12.77
CA PRO A 313 -19.87 10.62 13.91
C PRO A 313 -18.40 10.51 14.34
N ARG A 314 -17.84 9.28 14.33
CA ARG A 314 -16.43 9.05 14.68
C ARG A 314 -15.48 9.68 13.67
N LEU A 315 -15.83 9.66 12.39
CA LEU A 315 -15.05 10.29 11.34
C LEU A 315 -15.06 11.81 11.51
N ARG A 316 -16.21 12.42 11.82
CA ARG A 316 -16.33 13.85 12.11
C ARG A 316 -15.48 14.27 13.30
N GLU A 317 -15.52 13.50 14.38
CA GLU A 317 -14.67 13.71 15.57
C GLU A 317 -13.19 13.67 15.20
N ARG A 318 -12.77 12.67 14.41
CA ARG A 318 -11.37 12.49 13.99
C ARG A 318 -10.86 13.54 13.02
N LEU A 319 -11.75 14.11 12.21
CA LEU A 319 -11.46 15.27 11.36
C LEU A 319 -11.48 16.59 12.15
N CYS A 320 -11.85 16.54 13.44
CA CYS A 320 -11.93 17.70 14.32
C CYS A 320 -12.86 18.79 13.77
N LEU A 321 -13.99 18.42 13.16
CA LEU A 321 -14.87 19.38 12.47
C LEU A 321 -15.57 20.36 13.43
N ASP A 322 -15.94 19.87 14.62
CA ASP A 322 -16.69 20.66 15.60
C ASP A 322 -15.75 21.41 16.57
N LEU A 323 -14.43 21.25 16.43
CA LEU A 323 -13.44 21.91 17.28
C LEU A 323 -13.16 23.33 16.77
N PRO A 324 -13.13 24.38 17.60
CA PRO A 324 -12.80 25.74 17.15
C PRO A 324 -11.43 25.82 16.46
N ASP A 325 -11.28 26.70 15.45
CA ASP A 325 -10.02 26.87 14.70
C ASP A 325 -8.83 27.21 15.62
N ALA A 326 -9.07 28.00 16.67
CA ALA A 326 -8.05 28.39 17.63
C ALA A 326 -7.48 27.21 18.45
N GLU A 327 -8.23 26.11 18.59
CA GLU A 327 -7.85 24.93 19.36
C GLU A 327 -7.28 23.81 18.48
N PHE A 328 -7.48 23.90 17.15
CA PHE A 328 -7.13 22.85 16.21
C PHE A 328 -5.65 22.47 16.23
N GLU A 329 -4.75 23.46 16.20
CA GLU A 329 -3.30 23.21 16.17
C GLU A 329 -2.85 22.40 17.39
N ALA A 330 -3.38 22.75 18.58
CA ALA A 330 -3.06 22.08 19.83
C ALA A 330 -3.57 20.63 19.84
N GLU A 331 -4.79 20.40 19.37
CA GLU A 331 -5.36 19.06 19.29
C GLU A 331 -4.63 18.18 18.25
N ALA A 332 -4.33 18.73 17.08
CA ALA A 332 -3.56 18.03 16.05
C ALA A 332 -2.18 17.61 16.58
N MET A 333 -1.48 18.50 17.26
CA MET A 333 -0.19 18.19 17.90
C MET A 333 -0.34 17.18 19.04
N ARG A 334 -1.41 17.24 19.83
CA ARG A 334 -1.71 16.25 20.87
C ARG A 334 -1.85 14.85 20.27
N ILE A 335 -2.58 14.72 19.16
CA ILE A 335 -2.74 13.46 18.43
C ILE A 335 -1.37 12.93 17.98
N VAL A 336 -0.56 13.75 17.31
CA VAL A 336 0.78 13.37 16.82
C VAL A 336 1.69 12.91 17.97
N ASN A 337 1.76 13.70 19.04
CA ASN A 337 2.60 13.39 20.20
C ASN A 337 2.13 12.13 20.95
N SER A 338 0.82 11.87 20.99
CA SER A 338 0.30 10.66 21.64
C SER A 338 0.69 9.38 20.90
N ALA A 339 0.85 9.42 19.57
CA ALA A 339 1.30 8.27 18.78
C ALA A 339 2.78 7.94 19.04
N ALA A 340 3.65 8.95 19.12
CA ALA A 340 5.09 8.75 19.38
C ALA A 340 5.37 8.15 20.76
N ASN A 341 4.51 8.44 21.75
CA ASN A 341 4.65 7.96 23.12
C ASN A 341 3.92 6.62 23.38
N HIS A 342 3.24 6.06 22.38
CA HIS A 342 2.40 4.88 22.60
C HIS A 342 3.18 3.56 22.58
N LYS A 343 3.32 2.93 23.74
CA LYS A 343 3.99 1.63 23.89
C LYS A 343 3.26 0.46 23.22
N GLY A 344 2.01 0.65 22.80
CA GLY A 344 1.17 -0.40 22.18
C GLY A 344 1.65 -0.87 20.81
N THR A 345 2.41 -0.04 20.08
CA THR A 345 2.92 -0.37 18.73
C THR A 345 3.86 -1.57 18.76
N ALA A 346 4.80 -1.62 19.71
CA ALA A 346 5.72 -2.75 19.87
C ALA A 346 5.02 -4.03 20.35
N TYR A 347 3.99 -3.87 21.20
CA TYR A 347 3.17 -4.99 21.66
C TYR A 347 2.37 -5.63 20.52
N TYR A 348 1.83 -4.83 19.60
CA TYR A 348 1.06 -5.35 18.45
C TYR A 348 1.91 -6.20 17.50
N ASP A 349 3.10 -5.72 17.13
CA ASP A 349 4.02 -6.47 16.28
C ASP A 349 4.41 -7.80 16.94
N LYS A 350 4.66 -7.79 18.26
CA LYS A 350 4.96 -9.00 19.04
C LYS A 350 3.75 -9.96 19.12
N ALA A 351 2.56 -9.42 19.32
CA ALA A 351 1.30 -10.15 19.40
C ALA A 351 0.91 -10.81 18.07
N GLN A 352 1.08 -10.10 16.95
CA GLN A 352 0.88 -10.69 15.62
C GLN A 352 1.92 -11.75 15.30
N ASN A 353 3.20 -11.52 15.61
CA ASN A 353 4.25 -12.53 15.46
C ASN A 353 3.92 -13.81 16.26
N MET A 354 3.37 -13.67 17.47
CA MET A 354 2.90 -14.81 18.27
C MET A 354 1.67 -15.50 17.67
N GLN A 355 0.65 -14.75 17.22
CA GLN A 355 -0.55 -15.33 16.61
C GLN A 355 -0.28 -16.05 15.29
N ARG A 356 0.76 -15.64 14.56
CA ARG A 356 1.15 -16.22 13.27
C ARG A 356 2.08 -17.44 13.38
N GLY A 357 2.56 -17.76 14.59
CA GLY A 357 3.27 -19.01 14.87
C GLY A 357 4.64 -19.07 14.21
N ILE A 358 5.65 -18.50 14.87
CA ILE A 358 7.00 -19.05 14.78
C ILE A 358 6.94 -20.37 15.55
N ALA A 359 6.78 -21.49 14.84
CA ALA A 359 7.51 -22.68 15.24
C ALA A 359 8.98 -22.29 15.20
N ILE A 360 9.63 -22.33 16.37
CA ILE A 360 11.07 -22.10 16.52
C ILE A 360 11.81 -23.06 15.60
#